data_AF-A0A837IRF5-F1
#
_entry.id   AF-A0A837IRF5-F1
#
_cell.length_a   1.000
_cell.length_b   1.000
_cell.length_c   1.000
_cell.angle_alpha   90.00
_cell.angle_beta   90.00
_cell.angle_gamma   90.00
#
_symmetry.space_group_name_H-M   'P 1'
#
loop_
_entity.id
_entity.type
_entity.pdbx_description
1 polymer ?
#
loop_
_entity_poly.entity_id
_entity_poly.type
_entity_poly.pdbx_seq_one_letter_code
_entity_poly.pdbx_strand_id
1 'polypeptide(L)'
;MNIKNDIDVIIQNLKSSLDSTSESKKQLSGYTIQLGKQEEQIESAINLWEEMKGQNVTPPQPITASGVALTYTLQQSSQDLKTYVSNQSWTNQLQALGTTALTINSVAASGASLSYPPGYRSQALVQVNLIEERYSQRSAISQKLYAIDQSLGQEYDNAWQTLHQATQDPTRSPMFLMREVERRLLDYFAPEIELRKYHSLVPSDKITGRHKVDYLKSIIKPSAQTAFLAQEQALNNIYALLSKAHSPGQLDIEKTKAFLYQADALIQLLLDSF
;
A
#
# COMPACT_ATOMS: atom_id res chain seq x y z
N MET A 1 31.03 19.86 -12.77
CA MET A 1 29.82 19.91 -11.92
C MET A 1 30.14 19.16 -10.62
N ASN A 2 29.85 19.75 -9.46
CA ASN A 2 30.24 19.20 -8.16
C ASN A 2 29.16 18.19 -7.70
N ILE A 3 29.45 16.90 -7.84
CA ILE A 3 28.50 15.77 -7.76
C ILE A 3 27.68 15.75 -6.46
N LYS A 4 28.26 16.13 -5.32
CA LYS A 4 27.55 16.21 -4.04
C LYS A 4 26.42 17.24 -4.06
N ASN A 5 26.60 18.34 -4.79
CA ASN A 5 25.62 19.41 -4.90
C ASN A 5 24.36 18.96 -5.65
N ASP A 6 24.50 18.12 -6.69
CA ASP A 6 23.36 17.72 -7.51
C ASP A 6 22.45 16.70 -6.80
N ILE A 7 23.02 15.76 -6.03
CA ILE A 7 22.24 14.82 -5.19
C ILE A 7 21.49 15.58 -4.10
N ASP A 8 22.13 16.57 -3.46
CA ASP A 8 21.50 17.40 -2.44
C ASP A 8 20.31 18.21 -3.00
N VAL A 9 20.46 18.78 -4.19
CA VAL A 9 19.37 19.49 -4.90
C VAL A 9 18.21 18.53 -5.23
N ILE A 10 18.51 17.32 -5.71
CA ILE A 10 17.49 16.29 -5.98
C ILE A 10 16.68 15.98 -4.70
N ILE A 11 17.37 15.70 -3.60
CA ILE A 11 16.74 15.36 -2.31
C ILE A 11 15.89 16.53 -1.81
N GLN A 12 16.38 17.77 -1.90
CA GLN A 12 15.64 18.96 -1.47
C GLN A 12 14.36 19.17 -2.27
N ASN A 13 14.41 19.04 -3.60
CA ASN A 13 13.25 19.16 -4.47
C ASN A 13 12.21 18.06 -4.19
N LEU A 14 12.66 16.83 -3.95
CA LEU A 14 11.78 15.72 -3.57
C LEU A 14 11.10 15.97 -2.22
N LYS A 15 11.82 16.45 -1.21
CA LYS A 15 11.25 16.82 0.10
C LYS A 15 10.18 17.91 -0.05
N SER A 16 10.47 18.97 -0.81
CA SER A 16 9.48 20.02 -1.11
C SER A 16 8.24 19.47 -1.85
N SER A 17 8.43 18.46 -2.71
CA SER A 17 7.33 17.82 -3.43
C SER A 17 6.47 16.97 -2.51
N LEU A 18 7.09 16.24 -1.59
CA LEU A 18 6.41 15.42 -0.58
C LEU A 18 5.51 16.30 0.30
N ASP A 19 6.04 17.43 0.79
CA ASP A 19 5.28 18.37 1.62
C ASP A 19 4.06 18.94 0.88
N SER A 20 4.24 19.30 -0.39
CA SER A 20 3.18 19.88 -1.22
C SER A 20 2.09 18.86 -1.58
N THR A 21 2.50 17.62 -1.88
CA THR A 21 1.59 16.49 -2.13
C THR A 21 0.80 16.16 -0.86
N SER A 22 1.47 16.14 0.30
CA SER A 22 0.84 15.89 1.60
C SER A 22 -0.22 16.92 1.96
N GLU A 23 0.03 18.19 1.66
CA GLU A 23 -0.95 19.23 1.90
C GLU A 23 -2.14 19.13 0.94
N SER A 24 -1.89 18.82 -0.33
CA SER A 24 -2.94 18.59 -1.34
C SER A 24 -3.83 17.40 -0.96
N LYS A 25 -3.24 16.32 -0.43
CA LYS A 25 -3.94 15.12 0.03
C LYS A 25 -4.98 15.42 1.12
N LYS A 26 -4.68 16.34 2.05
CA LYS A 26 -5.64 16.76 3.09
C LYS A 26 -6.88 17.46 2.50
N GLN A 27 -6.73 18.07 1.33
CA GLN A 27 -7.79 18.85 0.68
C GLN A 27 -8.59 18.01 -0.35
N LEU A 28 -8.03 16.91 -0.86
CA LEU A 28 -8.60 16.08 -1.93
C LEU A 28 -9.02 14.68 -1.44
N SER A 29 -10.05 14.61 -0.61
CA SER A 29 -10.56 13.34 -0.03
C SER A 29 -10.93 12.27 -1.07
N GLY A 30 -11.33 12.65 -2.29
CA GLY A 30 -11.64 11.71 -3.38
C GLY A 30 -10.41 11.04 -4.02
N TYR A 31 -9.20 11.55 -3.78
CA TYR A 31 -7.96 11.08 -4.43
C TYR A 31 -6.89 10.64 -3.42
N THR A 32 -7.29 10.43 -2.17
CA THR A 32 -6.36 10.12 -1.08
C THR A 32 -5.52 8.87 -1.31
N ILE A 33 -6.05 7.85 -2.00
CA ILE A 33 -5.29 6.65 -2.38
C ILE A 33 -4.22 6.99 -3.41
N GLN A 34 -4.57 7.71 -4.48
CA GLN A 34 -3.62 8.08 -5.54
C GLN A 34 -2.54 9.03 -5.01
N LEU A 35 -2.91 9.96 -4.13
CA LEU A 35 -1.97 10.87 -3.48
C LEU A 35 -1.08 10.15 -2.46
N GLY A 36 -1.65 9.21 -1.68
CA GLY A 36 -0.88 8.35 -0.78
C GLY A 36 0.14 7.48 -1.53
N LYS A 37 -0.24 6.93 -2.70
CA LYS A 37 0.69 6.25 -3.60
C LYS A 37 1.86 7.15 -4.00
N GLN A 38 1.56 8.39 -4.38
CA GLN A 38 2.56 9.35 -4.84
C GLN A 38 3.52 9.75 -3.71
N GLU A 39 3.02 9.97 -2.50
CA GLU A 39 3.87 10.21 -1.31
C GLU A 39 4.83 9.05 -1.07
N GLU A 40 4.33 7.80 -1.04
CA GLU A 40 5.17 6.61 -0.81
C GLU A 40 6.26 6.45 -1.89
N GLN A 41 5.95 6.81 -3.13
CA GLN A 41 6.91 6.82 -4.24
C GLN A 41 7.97 7.90 -4.10
N ILE A 42 7.59 9.11 -3.68
CA ILE A 42 8.51 10.23 -3.46
C ILE A 42 9.41 9.94 -2.23
N GLU A 43 8.85 9.41 -1.14
CA GLU A 43 9.61 8.98 0.05
C GLU A 43 10.63 7.91 -0.30
N SER A 44 10.24 6.90 -1.08
CA SER A 44 11.16 5.85 -1.53
C SER A 44 12.28 6.41 -2.42
N ALA A 45 11.96 7.40 -3.28
CA ALA A 45 12.97 8.11 -4.08
C ALA A 45 13.97 8.85 -3.18
N ILE A 46 13.49 9.59 -2.17
CA ILE A 46 14.34 10.31 -1.21
C ILE A 46 15.30 9.33 -0.52
N ASN A 47 14.78 8.22 0.01
CA ASN A 47 15.59 7.23 0.71
C ASN A 47 16.67 6.63 -0.20
N LEU A 48 16.34 6.32 -1.46
CA LEU A 48 17.30 5.79 -2.41
C LEU A 48 18.43 6.80 -2.73
N TRP A 49 18.09 8.08 -2.93
CA TRP A 49 19.09 9.13 -3.17
C TRP A 49 19.96 9.42 -1.95
N GLU A 50 19.41 9.38 -0.73
CA GLU A 50 20.18 9.50 0.52
C GLU A 50 21.15 8.32 0.70
N GLU A 51 20.73 7.09 0.38
CA GLU A 51 21.63 5.93 0.38
C GLU A 51 22.78 6.09 -0.63
N MET A 52 22.48 6.54 -1.85
CA MET A 52 23.48 6.79 -2.90
C MET A 52 24.46 7.91 -2.50
N LYS A 53 23.97 8.96 -1.84
CA LYS A 53 24.79 10.04 -1.28
C LYS A 53 25.83 9.50 -0.29
N GLY A 54 25.42 8.59 0.60
CA GLY A 54 26.29 7.96 1.59
C GLY A 54 27.39 7.09 0.98
N GLN A 55 27.21 6.60 -0.24
CA GLN A 55 28.13 5.69 -0.93
C GLN A 55 29.05 6.39 -1.96
N ASN A 56 29.05 7.74 -2.04
CA ASN A 56 29.81 8.52 -3.04
C ASN A 56 29.57 8.04 -4.49
N VAL A 57 28.36 7.57 -4.76
CA VAL A 57 27.96 7.08 -6.08
C VAL A 57 27.88 8.23 -7.08
N THR A 58 28.34 8.01 -8.31
CA THR A 58 28.14 8.99 -9.39
C THR A 58 26.68 8.92 -9.86
N PRO A 59 25.90 10.01 -9.80
CA PRO A 59 24.56 10.04 -10.36
C PRO A 59 24.59 9.52 -11.81
N PRO A 60 23.60 8.74 -12.25
CA PRO A 60 23.56 8.23 -13.61
C PRO A 60 23.74 9.39 -14.60
N GLN A 61 24.76 9.28 -15.45
CA GLN A 61 25.11 10.33 -16.41
C GLN A 61 24.00 10.49 -17.48
N PRO A 62 23.88 11.68 -18.10
CA PRO A 62 22.67 12.26 -18.66
C PRO A 62 22.08 11.64 -19.94
N ILE A 63 22.40 10.39 -20.29
CA ILE A 63 22.02 9.87 -21.62
C ILE A 63 20.48 9.73 -21.76
N THR A 64 19.69 9.87 -20.69
CA THR A 64 18.21 9.85 -20.79
C THR A 64 17.41 10.93 -20.05
N ALA A 65 17.90 11.60 -18.99
CA ALA A 65 17.35 12.85 -18.43
C ALA A 65 18.19 13.28 -17.21
N SER A 66 18.39 14.60 -16.99
CA SER A 66 18.96 15.07 -15.73
C SER A 66 17.95 14.86 -14.60
N GLY A 67 18.30 14.06 -13.59
CA GLY A 67 17.46 13.84 -12.41
C GLY A 67 17.06 15.14 -11.72
N VAL A 68 17.93 16.16 -11.78
CA VAL A 68 17.63 17.52 -11.29
C VAL A 68 16.49 18.17 -12.06
N ALA A 69 16.49 18.09 -13.39
CA ALA A 69 15.43 18.68 -14.20
C ALA A 69 14.08 17.97 -13.97
N LEU A 70 14.10 16.64 -13.85
CA LEU A 70 12.90 15.85 -13.54
C LEU A 70 12.34 16.18 -12.15
N THR A 71 13.19 16.37 -11.14
CA THR A 71 12.73 16.70 -9.77
C THR A 71 12.18 18.13 -9.68
N TYR A 72 12.68 19.07 -10.48
CA TYR A 72 12.05 20.39 -10.62
C TYR A 72 10.66 20.31 -11.24
N THR A 73 10.46 19.48 -12.28
CA THR A 73 9.13 19.25 -12.86
C THR A 73 8.17 18.63 -11.84
N LEU A 74 8.64 17.67 -11.05
CA LEU A 74 7.86 17.09 -9.96
C LEU A 74 7.47 18.14 -8.91
N GLN A 75 8.45 18.95 -8.48
CA GLN A 75 8.23 20.01 -7.51
C GLN A 75 7.19 21.02 -8.00
N GLN A 76 7.36 21.50 -9.24
CA GLN A 76 6.39 22.44 -9.83
C GLN A 76 5.00 21.81 -9.93
N SER A 77 4.89 20.57 -10.41
CA SER A 77 3.60 19.88 -10.53
C SER A 77 2.92 19.68 -9.16
N SER A 78 3.69 19.38 -8.11
CA SER A 78 3.15 19.25 -6.74
C SER A 78 2.71 20.58 -6.16
N GLN A 79 3.43 21.66 -6.47
CA GLN A 79 3.08 23.01 -6.03
C GLN A 79 1.87 23.55 -6.78
N ASP A 80 1.76 23.25 -8.08
CA ASP A 80 0.58 23.55 -8.89
C ASP A 80 -0.63 22.82 -8.35
N LEU A 81 -0.50 21.53 -8.03
CA LEU A 81 -1.57 20.75 -7.41
C LEU A 81 -2.04 21.41 -6.11
N LYS A 82 -1.12 21.76 -5.21
CA LYS A 82 -1.41 22.48 -3.96
C LYS A 82 -2.11 23.81 -4.18
N THR A 83 -1.79 24.52 -5.25
CA THR A 83 -2.32 25.86 -5.53
C THR A 83 -3.69 25.81 -6.23
N TYR A 84 -3.93 24.78 -7.04
CA TYR A 84 -5.08 24.69 -7.95
C TYR A 84 -6.02 23.52 -7.64
N VAL A 85 -6.03 23.05 -6.39
CA VAL A 85 -6.88 21.93 -5.90
C VAL A 85 -8.36 22.04 -6.33
N SER A 86 -8.87 23.26 -6.52
CA SER A 86 -10.25 23.56 -6.92
C SER A 86 -10.53 23.53 -8.42
N ASN A 87 -9.51 23.34 -9.28
CA ASN A 87 -9.66 23.49 -10.73
C ASN A 87 -9.85 22.13 -11.43
N GLN A 88 -10.74 22.05 -12.43
CA GLN A 88 -11.15 20.79 -13.08
C GLN A 88 -10.00 19.99 -13.76
N SER A 89 -8.81 20.58 -13.93
CA SER A 89 -7.64 19.94 -14.53
C SER A 89 -6.78 19.10 -13.57
N TRP A 90 -7.13 19.00 -12.28
CA TRP A 90 -6.28 18.35 -11.27
C TRP A 90 -6.03 16.85 -11.58
N THR A 91 -6.93 16.15 -12.30
CA THR A 91 -6.72 14.74 -12.70
C THR A 91 -5.48 14.56 -13.58
N ASN A 92 -5.30 15.45 -14.55
CA ASN A 92 -4.14 15.41 -15.45
C ASN A 92 -2.86 15.74 -14.69
N GLN A 93 -2.92 16.65 -13.72
CA GLN A 93 -1.78 16.99 -12.85
C GLN A 93 -1.39 15.80 -11.96
N LEU A 94 -2.35 15.07 -11.40
CA LEU A 94 -2.05 13.83 -10.66
C LEU A 94 -1.38 12.78 -11.54
N GLN A 95 -1.88 12.56 -12.77
CA GLN A 95 -1.27 11.60 -13.69
C GLN A 95 0.16 11.99 -14.08
N ALA A 96 0.38 13.28 -14.35
CA ALA A 96 1.70 13.82 -14.66
C ALA A 96 2.67 13.67 -13.48
N LEU A 97 2.22 13.96 -12.25
CA LEU A 97 3.02 13.78 -11.03
C LEU A 97 3.44 12.31 -10.86
N GLY A 98 2.49 11.37 -10.98
CA GLY A 98 2.76 9.94 -10.87
C GLY A 98 3.77 9.43 -11.91
N THR A 99 3.60 9.85 -13.17
CA THR A 99 4.53 9.49 -14.26
C THR A 99 5.94 10.04 -14.00
N THR A 100 6.03 11.27 -13.48
CA THR A 100 7.31 11.91 -13.17
C THR A 100 8.02 11.20 -12.00
N ALA A 101 7.29 10.87 -10.92
CA ALA A 101 7.84 10.14 -9.78
C ALA A 101 8.35 8.75 -10.19
N LEU A 102 7.59 8.01 -11.01
CA LEU A 102 8.02 6.74 -11.58
C LEU A 102 9.30 6.86 -12.42
N THR A 103 9.39 7.89 -13.25
CA THR A 103 10.57 8.15 -14.07
C THR A 103 11.79 8.44 -13.19
N ILE A 104 11.65 9.30 -12.17
CA ILE A 104 12.72 9.59 -11.19
C ILE A 104 13.19 8.31 -10.50
N ASN A 105 12.25 7.47 -10.07
CA ASN A 105 12.56 6.18 -9.46
C ASN A 105 13.32 5.24 -10.40
N SER A 106 12.94 5.19 -11.69
CA SER A 106 13.64 4.37 -12.69
C SER A 106 15.08 4.85 -12.95
N VAL A 107 15.30 6.17 -12.96
CA VAL A 107 16.62 6.79 -13.10
C VAL A 107 17.47 6.46 -11.88
N ALA A 108 16.92 6.66 -10.68
CA ALA A 108 17.61 6.35 -9.43
C ALA A 108 17.93 4.85 -9.30
N ALA A 109 16.98 3.98 -9.66
CA ALA A 109 17.16 2.52 -9.68
C ALA A 109 18.27 2.07 -10.63
N SER A 110 18.32 2.67 -11.82
CA SER A 110 19.39 2.41 -12.79
C SER A 110 20.74 2.83 -12.23
N GLY A 111 20.82 4.01 -11.60
CA GLY A 111 22.01 4.47 -10.88
C GLY A 111 22.43 3.50 -9.77
N ALA A 112 21.49 3.07 -8.92
CA ALA A 112 21.75 2.11 -7.86
C ALA A 112 22.24 0.75 -8.41
N SER A 113 21.67 0.26 -9.52
CA SER A 113 22.09 -1.02 -10.12
C SER A 113 23.56 -1.04 -10.58
N LEU A 114 24.09 0.13 -10.95
CA LEU A 114 25.50 0.28 -11.32
C LEU A 114 26.43 0.42 -10.11
N SER A 115 25.86 0.65 -8.93
CA SER A 115 26.59 1.10 -7.74
C SER A 115 26.67 0.06 -6.66
N TYR A 116 25.66 -0.81 -6.57
CA TYR A 116 25.63 -1.92 -5.63
C TYR A 116 26.19 -3.20 -6.29
N PRO A 117 26.98 -4.02 -5.56
CA PRO A 117 27.46 -5.29 -6.07
C PRO A 117 26.31 -6.25 -6.46
N PRO A 118 26.51 -7.15 -7.43
CA PRO A 118 25.54 -8.18 -7.77
C PRO A 118 25.09 -8.97 -6.53
N GLY A 119 23.79 -9.04 -6.30
CA GLY A 119 23.19 -9.72 -5.13
C GLY A 119 22.87 -8.81 -3.94
N TYR A 120 23.37 -7.58 -3.92
CA TYR A 120 22.97 -6.55 -2.94
C TYR A 120 22.01 -5.56 -3.59
N ARG A 121 20.78 -5.48 -3.08
CA ARG A 121 19.80 -4.47 -3.51
C ARG A 121 19.54 -3.52 -2.35
N SER A 122 19.58 -2.22 -2.64
CA SER A 122 19.09 -1.19 -1.73
C SER A 122 17.67 -1.55 -1.26
N GLN A 123 17.40 -1.37 0.03
CA GLN A 123 16.07 -1.61 0.59
C GLN A 123 15.07 -0.63 -0.02
N ALA A 124 15.46 0.63 -0.25
CA ALA A 124 14.64 1.63 -0.94
C ALA A 124 14.28 1.20 -2.38
N LEU A 125 15.21 0.58 -3.11
CA LEU A 125 14.95 0.05 -4.46
C LEU A 125 13.88 -1.05 -4.45
N VAL A 126 13.90 -1.92 -3.44
CA VAL A 126 12.88 -2.97 -3.27
C VAL A 126 11.50 -2.35 -2.96
N GLN A 127 11.44 -1.30 -2.15
CA GLN A 127 10.19 -0.63 -1.78
C GLN A 127 9.49 0.03 -2.98
N VAL A 128 10.23 0.68 -3.89
CA VAL A 128 9.65 1.30 -5.09
C VAL A 128 8.85 0.30 -5.92
N ASN A 129 9.43 -0.86 -6.21
CA ASN A 129 8.78 -1.89 -7.02
C ASN A 129 7.56 -2.49 -6.29
N LEU A 130 7.69 -2.69 -4.98
CA LEU A 130 6.60 -3.19 -4.15
C LEU A 130 5.40 -2.25 -4.14
N ILE A 131 5.61 -0.93 -4.12
CA ILE A 131 4.50 0.04 -4.12
C ILE A 131 3.63 -0.14 -5.37
N GLU A 132 4.21 -0.13 -6.57
CA GLU A 132 3.43 -0.28 -7.82
C GLU A 132 2.69 -1.62 -7.91
N GLU A 133 3.38 -2.70 -7.54
CA GLU A 133 2.79 -4.03 -7.51
C GLU A 133 1.60 -4.09 -6.55
N ARG A 134 1.75 -3.54 -5.34
CA ARG A 134 0.71 -3.49 -4.32
C ARG A 134 -0.50 -2.69 -4.78
N TYR A 135 -0.31 -1.50 -5.34
CA TYR A 135 -1.46 -0.70 -5.82
C TYR A 135 -2.19 -1.36 -6.99
N SER A 136 -1.47 -2.04 -7.89
CA SER A 136 -2.08 -2.78 -8.99
C SER A 136 -2.88 -3.99 -8.49
N GLN A 137 -2.33 -4.75 -7.54
CA GLN A 137 -3.02 -5.86 -6.87
C GLN A 137 -4.28 -5.39 -6.15
N ARG A 138 -4.20 -4.30 -5.38
CA ARG A 138 -5.36 -3.72 -4.68
C ARG A 138 -6.51 -3.37 -5.62
N SER A 139 -6.21 -2.79 -6.78
CA SER A 139 -7.25 -2.47 -7.76
C SER A 139 -7.95 -3.72 -8.30
N ALA A 140 -7.20 -4.80 -8.56
CA ALA A 140 -7.77 -6.07 -8.99
C ALA A 140 -8.62 -6.73 -7.89
N ILE A 141 -8.16 -6.68 -6.63
CA ILE A 141 -8.91 -7.17 -5.45
C ILE A 141 -10.22 -6.38 -5.30
N SER A 142 -10.12 -5.05 -5.28
CA SER A 142 -11.28 -4.15 -5.17
C SER A 142 -12.36 -4.50 -6.21
N GLN A 143 -11.98 -4.64 -7.48
CA GLN A 143 -12.91 -5.04 -8.55
C GLN A 143 -13.60 -6.39 -8.30
N LYS A 144 -12.86 -7.40 -7.83
CA LYS A 144 -13.44 -8.71 -7.47
C LYS A 144 -14.41 -8.59 -6.30
N LEU A 145 -14.09 -7.79 -5.29
CA LEU A 145 -14.96 -7.55 -4.14
C LEU A 145 -16.25 -6.83 -4.54
N TYR A 146 -16.16 -5.81 -5.41
CA TYR A 146 -17.32 -5.14 -5.98
C TYR A 146 -18.25 -6.09 -6.76
N ALA A 147 -17.69 -7.11 -7.41
CA ALA A 147 -18.47 -8.13 -8.12
C ALA A 147 -19.20 -9.09 -7.18
N ILE A 148 -18.69 -9.30 -5.95
CA ILE A 148 -19.35 -10.09 -4.91
C ILE A 148 -20.45 -9.25 -4.23
N ASP A 149 -20.10 -8.06 -3.75
CA ASP A 149 -20.99 -7.14 -3.06
C ASP A 149 -20.43 -5.71 -3.16
N GLN A 150 -21.24 -4.77 -3.64
CA GLN A 150 -20.82 -3.38 -3.84
C GLN A 150 -20.33 -2.72 -2.53
N SER A 151 -20.97 -3.01 -1.41
CA SER A 151 -20.58 -2.47 -0.10
C SER A 151 -19.28 -3.08 0.43
N LEU A 152 -18.95 -4.31 0.02
CA LEU A 152 -17.70 -4.98 0.39
C LEU A 152 -16.50 -4.33 -0.32
N GLY A 153 -16.65 -4.03 -1.61
CA GLY A 153 -15.64 -3.26 -2.36
C GLY A 153 -15.44 -1.86 -1.76
N GLN A 154 -16.52 -1.18 -1.36
CA GLN A 154 -16.45 0.12 -0.69
C GLN A 154 -15.72 0.05 0.65
N GLU A 155 -16.01 -0.94 1.51
CA GLU A 155 -15.32 -1.12 2.79
C GLU A 155 -13.81 -1.36 2.61
N TYR A 156 -13.43 -2.16 1.61
CA TYR A 156 -12.04 -2.42 1.27
C TYR A 156 -11.32 -1.15 0.79
N ASP A 157 -11.91 -0.40 -0.14
CA ASP A 157 -11.35 0.87 -0.61
C ASP A 157 -11.25 1.89 0.54
N ASN A 158 -12.29 1.97 1.38
CA ASN A 158 -12.32 2.86 2.54
C ASN A 158 -11.23 2.51 3.57
N ALA A 159 -10.90 1.24 3.76
CA ALA A 159 -9.81 0.82 4.63
C ALA A 159 -8.48 1.46 4.17
N TRP A 160 -8.18 1.38 2.88
CA TRP A 160 -7.00 1.99 2.30
C TRP A 160 -7.07 3.53 2.27
N GLN A 161 -8.22 4.12 1.97
CA GLN A 161 -8.39 5.59 2.02
C GLN A 161 -8.12 6.14 3.40
N THR A 162 -8.64 5.48 4.44
CA THR A 162 -8.57 5.93 5.83
C THR A 162 -7.12 6.00 6.33
N LEU A 163 -6.24 5.12 5.85
CA LEU A 163 -4.81 5.16 6.13
C LEU A 163 -4.17 6.49 5.67
N HIS A 164 -4.66 7.01 4.55
CA HIS A 164 -4.11 8.19 3.89
C HIS A 164 -4.89 9.48 4.19
N GLN A 165 -6.02 9.40 4.90
CA GLN A 165 -6.84 10.54 5.29
C GLN A 165 -6.50 11.03 6.71
N ALA A 166 -6.66 12.34 6.93
CA ALA A 166 -6.60 12.93 8.27
C ALA A 166 -7.89 12.58 9.05
N THR A 167 -7.95 11.36 9.57
CA THR A 167 -9.06 10.87 10.40
C THR A 167 -8.70 10.96 11.89
N GLN A 168 -9.70 10.82 12.77
CA GLN A 168 -9.46 10.81 14.22
C GLN A 168 -8.66 9.57 14.67
N ASP A 169 -8.70 8.48 13.90
CA ASP A 169 -7.97 7.25 14.19
C ASP A 169 -7.47 6.58 12.88
N PRO A 170 -6.41 7.13 12.27
CA PRO A 170 -5.89 6.68 10.96
C PRO A 170 -5.16 5.34 11.04
N THR A 171 -4.97 4.79 12.25
CA THR A 171 -4.32 3.49 12.45
C THR A 171 -5.35 2.41 12.72
N ARG A 172 -6.31 2.62 13.63
CA ARG A 172 -7.26 1.56 13.99
C ARG A 172 -8.41 1.41 13.01
N SER A 173 -8.92 2.52 12.47
CA SER A 173 -10.08 2.48 11.57
C SER A 173 -9.83 1.66 10.29
N PRO A 174 -8.67 1.79 9.60
CA PRO A 174 -8.34 0.93 8.46
C PRO A 174 -8.35 -0.57 8.82
N MET A 175 -7.80 -0.92 9.98
CA MET A 175 -7.68 -2.32 10.40
C MET A 175 -9.05 -2.93 10.69
N PHE A 176 -9.94 -2.16 11.30
CA PHE A 176 -11.31 -2.59 11.57
C PHE A 176 -12.08 -2.83 10.27
N LEU A 177 -11.99 -1.89 9.32
CA LEU A 177 -12.63 -2.03 8.01
C LEU A 177 -12.13 -3.27 7.26
N MET A 178 -10.80 -3.47 7.24
CA MET A 178 -10.22 -4.62 6.55
C MET A 178 -10.58 -5.97 7.19
N ARG A 179 -10.73 -5.99 8.52
CA ARG A 179 -11.24 -7.17 9.24
C ARG A 179 -12.70 -7.46 8.92
N GLU A 180 -13.51 -6.43 8.73
CA GLU A 180 -14.91 -6.60 8.34
C GLU A 180 -15.03 -7.16 6.91
N VAL A 181 -14.19 -6.70 5.99
CA VAL A 181 -14.07 -7.28 4.64
C VAL A 181 -13.73 -8.76 4.71
N GLU A 182 -12.70 -9.13 5.49
CA GLU A 182 -12.32 -10.53 5.72
C GLU A 182 -13.50 -11.34 6.28
N ARG A 183 -14.13 -10.85 7.35
CA ARG A 183 -15.25 -11.52 8.02
C ARG A 183 -16.39 -11.82 7.05
N ARG A 184 -16.75 -10.84 6.21
CA ARG A 184 -17.82 -10.97 5.20
C ARG A 184 -17.43 -11.92 4.07
N LEU A 185 -16.17 -11.95 3.65
CA LEU A 185 -15.68 -12.97 2.70
C LEU A 185 -15.73 -14.37 3.30
N LEU A 186 -15.35 -14.54 4.56
CA LEU A 186 -15.48 -15.83 5.24
C LEU A 186 -16.95 -16.26 5.31
N ASP A 187 -17.90 -15.34 5.56
CA ASP A 187 -19.33 -15.65 5.52
C ASP A 187 -19.82 -16.05 4.12
N TYR A 188 -19.28 -15.40 3.09
CA TYR A 188 -19.61 -15.69 1.69
C TYR A 188 -19.14 -17.10 1.28
N PHE A 189 -17.88 -17.44 1.58
CA PHE A 189 -17.30 -18.75 1.21
C PHE A 189 -17.64 -19.87 2.19
N ALA A 190 -18.03 -19.54 3.43
CA ALA A 190 -18.50 -20.49 4.43
C ALA A 190 -19.92 -20.14 4.91
N PRO A 191 -20.95 -20.34 4.07
CA PRO A 191 -22.33 -20.09 4.49
C PRO A 191 -22.70 -20.92 5.71
N GLU A 192 -23.48 -20.33 6.61
CA GLU A 192 -23.88 -20.96 7.87
C GLU A 192 -24.53 -22.34 7.70
N ILE A 193 -25.35 -22.50 6.66
CA ILE A 193 -26.01 -23.78 6.36
C ILE A 193 -24.99 -24.89 6.08
N GLU A 194 -23.98 -24.60 5.26
CA GLU A 194 -22.93 -25.56 4.91
C GLU A 194 -22.01 -25.84 6.11
N LEU A 195 -21.69 -24.82 6.91
CA LEU A 195 -20.90 -24.98 8.13
C LEU A 195 -21.56 -25.90 9.14
N ARG A 196 -22.87 -25.70 9.38
CA ARG A 196 -23.62 -26.52 10.32
C ARG A 196 -23.68 -27.96 9.85
N LYS A 197 -23.87 -28.19 8.56
CA LYS A 197 -23.85 -29.52 7.95
C LYS A 197 -22.48 -30.19 8.09
N TYR A 198 -21.40 -29.50 7.74
CA TYR A 198 -20.04 -30.04 7.79
C TYR A 198 -19.60 -30.42 9.21
N HIS A 199 -19.90 -29.56 10.19
CA HIS A 199 -19.55 -29.79 11.61
C HIS A 199 -20.62 -30.55 12.40
N SER A 200 -21.73 -30.96 11.76
CA SER A 200 -22.88 -31.59 12.42
C SER A 200 -23.43 -30.79 13.60
N LEU A 201 -23.47 -29.46 13.46
CA LEU A 201 -23.94 -28.53 14.49
C LEU A 201 -25.46 -28.42 14.48
N VAL A 202 -26.06 -28.39 15.67
CA VAL A 202 -27.50 -28.11 15.83
C VAL A 202 -27.75 -26.60 15.83
N PRO A 203 -28.99 -26.11 15.57
CA PRO A 203 -29.28 -24.68 15.46
C PRO A 203 -28.88 -23.83 16.69
N SER A 204 -28.90 -24.42 17.89
CA SER A 204 -28.47 -23.76 19.13
C SER A 204 -26.96 -23.56 19.25
N ASP A 205 -26.16 -24.26 18.44
CA ASP A 205 -24.70 -24.20 18.53
C ASP A 205 -24.18 -22.88 17.99
N LYS A 206 -23.22 -22.30 18.72
CA LYS A 206 -22.51 -21.10 18.32
C LYS A 206 -21.47 -21.42 17.26
N ILE A 207 -21.58 -20.78 16.10
CA ILE A 207 -20.54 -20.84 15.06
C ILE A 207 -19.38 -19.93 15.45
N THR A 208 -18.17 -20.47 15.42
CA THR A 208 -16.93 -19.74 15.73
C THR A 208 -16.14 -19.48 14.44
N GLY A 209 -15.19 -18.54 14.47
CA GLY A 209 -14.26 -18.34 13.35
C GLY A 209 -13.49 -19.62 13.02
N ARG A 210 -13.14 -20.43 14.03
CA ARG A 210 -12.48 -21.72 13.82
C ARG A 210 -13.32 -22.69 12.99
N HIS A 211 -14.63 -22.76 13.21
CA HIS A 211 -15.52 -23.58 12.38
C HIS A 211 -15.46 -23.15 10.90
N LYS A 212 -15.39 -21.84 10.64
CA LYS A 212 -15.26 -21.28 9.29
C LYS A 212 -13.95 -21.68 8.64
N VAL A 213 -12.83 -21.47 9.34
CA VAL A 213 -11.48 -21.82 8.85
C VAL A 213 -11.36 -23.32 8.58
N ASP A 214 -11.86 -24.16 9.48
CA ASP A 214 -11.82 -25.62 9.34
C ASP A 214 -12.65 -26.11 8.14
N TYR A 215 -13.79 -25.48 7.88
CA TYR A 215 -14.61 -25.78 6.69
C TYR A 215 -13.93 -25.29 5.41
N LEU A 216 -13.43 -24.04 5.38
CA LEU A 216 -12.74 -23.49 4.22
C LEU A 216 -11.53 -24.34 3.83
N LYS A 217 -10.77 -24.85 4.81
CA LYS A 217 -9.67 -25.79 4.58
C LYS A 217 -10.12 -27.03 3.78
N SER A 218 -11.35 -27.50 3.97
CA SER A 218 -11.88 -28.68 3.28
C SER A 218 -12.28 -28.42 1.82
N ILE A 219 -12.61 -27.17 1.48
CA ILE A 219 -13.13 -26.79 0.16
C ILE A 219 -12.15 -25.98 -0.70
N ILE A 220 -11.12 -25.39 -0.08
CA ILE A 220 -10.08 -24.62 -0.77
C ILE A 220 -9.13 -25.54 -1.55
N LYS A 221 -8.64 -25.08 -2.72
CA LYS A 221 -7.68 -25.83 -3.56
C LYS A 221 -6.48 -26.31 -2.73
N PRO A 222 -6.05 -27.59 -2.83
CA PRO A 222 -4.93 -28.12 -2.04
C PRO A 222 -3.64 -27.30 -2.15
N SER A 223 -3.37 -26.73 -3.33
CA SER A 223 -2.22 -25.87 -3.58
C SER A 223 -2.24 -24.55 -2.80
N ALA A 224 -3.41 -24.09 -2.35
CA ALA A 224 -3.59 -22.83 -1.62
C ALA A 224 -3.74 -23.03 -0.10
N GLN A 225 -3.99 -24.27 0.37
CA GLN A 225 -4.26 -24.57 1.78
C GLN A 225 -3.16 -24.09 2.73
N THR A 226 -1.90 -24.41 2.43
CA THR A 226 -0.77 -24.03 3.30
C THR A 226 -0.61 -22.52 3.39
N ALA A 227 -0.72 -21.83 2.25
CA ALA A 227 -0.65 -20.37 2.20
C ALA A 227 -1.82 -19.74 2.99
N PHE A 228 -3.03 -20.29 2.87
CA PHE A 228 -4.21 -19.77 3.55
C PHE A 228 -4.06 -19.84 5.07
N LEU A 229 -3.67 -21.00 5.60
CA LEU A 229 -3.48 -21.17 7.04
C LEU A 229 -2.35 -20.29 7.58
N ALA A 230 -1.26 -20.12 6.82
CA ALA A 230 -0.17 -19.24 7.23
C ALA A 230 -0.60 -17.77 7.26
N GLN A 231 -1.35 -17.31 6.26
CA GLN A 231 -1.83 -15.93 6.15
C GLN A 231 -2.89 -15.61 7.22
N GLU A 232 -3.82 -16.53 7.48
CA GLU A 232 -4.85 -16.41 8.54
C GLU A 232 -4.20 -16.32 9.92
N GLN A 233 -3.23 -17.20 10.20
CA GLN A 233 -2.53 -17.18 11.48
C GLN A 233 -1.70 -15.91 11.66
N ALA A 234 -1.00 -15.47 10.62
CA ALA A 234 -0.24 -14.23 10.65
C ALA A 234 -1.13 -13.01 10.86
N LEU A 235 -2.30 -12.94 10.21
CA LEU A 235 -3.26 -11.86 10.40
C LEU A 235 -3.81 -11.83 11.84
N ASN A 236 -4.19 -12.99 12.38
CA ASN A 236 -4.63 -13.12 13.77
C ASN A 236 -3.54 -12.73 14.77
N ASN A 237 -2.29 -13.11 14.52
CA ASN A 237 -1.16 -12.74 15.36
C ASN A 237 -0.94 -11.23 15.38
N ILE A 238 -0.94 -10.59 14.20
CA ILE A 238 -0.84 -9.14 14.11
C ILE A 238 -2.03 -8.50 14.83
N TYR A 239 -3.26 -8.92 14.57
CA TYR A 239 -4.44 -8.38 15.26
C TYR A 239 -4.36 -8.51 16.78
N ALA A 240 -3.94 -9.66 17.30
CA ALA A 240 -3.78 -9.89 18.73
C ALA A 240 -2.69 -8.98 19.33
N LEU A 241 -1.59 -8.74 18.62
CA LEU A 241 -0.55 -7.80 19.03
C LEU A 241 -1.09 -6.36 19.05
N LEU A 242 -1.84 -5.96 18.04
CA LEU A 242 -2.40 -4.61 17.92
C LEU A 242 -3.53 -4.37 18.94
N SER A 243 -4.34 -5.39 19.25
CA SER A 243 -5.36 -5.34 20.30
C SER A 243 -4.75 -5.27 21.70
N LYS A 244 -3.59 -5.89 21.93
CA LYS A 244 -2.82 -5.71 23.18
C LYS A 244 -2.18 -4.33 23.29
N ALA A 245 -1.84 -3.71 22.16
CA ALA A 245 -1.35 -2.33 22.06
C ALA A 245 -2.45 -1.27 22.30
N HIS A 246 -3.60 -1.64 22.89
CA HIS A 246 -4.68 -0.74 23.33
C HIS A 246 -4.27 0.28 24.41
N SER A 247 -3.02 0.26 24.88
CA SER A 247 -2.45 1.43 25.57
C SER A 247 -2.42 2.62 24.60
N PRO A 248 -2.88 3.82 25.01
CA PRO A 248 -2.83 5.01 24.17
C PRO A 248 -1.39 5.23 23.66
N GLY A 249 -1.16 5.17 22.35
CA GLY A 249 0.09 5.58 21.70
C GLY A 249 0.99 4.51 21.07
N GLN A 250 0.62 3.22 21.00
CA GLN A 250 1.53 2.17 20.47
C GLN A 250 1.32 1.71 19.01
N LEU A 251 0.27 2.18 18.35
CA LEU A 251 0.00 1.87 16.94
C LEU A 251 0.52 2.99 16.05
N ASP A 252 1.56 2.69 15.27
CA ASP A 252 2.09 3.58 14.24
C ASP A 252 1.57 3.21 12.85
N ILE A 253 1.82 4.10 11.89
CA ILE A 253 1.38 3.97 10.49
C ILE A 253 2.00 2.72 9.84
N GLU A 254 3.24 2.36 10.17
CA GLU A 254 3.96 1.24 9.55
C GLU A 254 3.40 -0.11 9.98
N LYS A 255 3.05 -0.28 11.25
CA LYS A 255 2.34 -1.47 11.74
C LYS A 255 0.96 -1.61 11.12
N THR A 256 0.27 -0.48 10.93
CA THR A 256 -1.04 -0.45 10.26
C THR A 256 -0.91 -0.88 8.80
N LYS A 257 0.05 -0.33 8.07
CA LYS A 257 0.39 -0.75 6.70
C LYS A 257 0.68 -2.25 6.63
N ALA A 258 1.52 -2.77 7.53
CA ALA A 258 1.85 -4.19 7.58
C ALA A 258 0.62 -5.07 7.81
N PHE A 259 -0.29 -4.68 8.71
CA PHE A 259 -1.57 -5.37 8.90
C PHE A 259 -2.40 -5.36 7.62
N LEU A 260 -2.58 -4.19 6.99
CA LEU A 260 -3.38 -4.07 5.78
C LEU A 260 -2.79 -4.91 4.63
N TYR A 261 -1.46 -4.94 4.45
CA TYR A 261 -0.80 -5.79 3.47
C TYR A 261 -1.01 -7.28 3.75
N GLN A 262 -0.97 -7.68 5.01
CA GLN A 262 -1.21 -9.05 5.41
C GLN A 262 -2.66 -9.48 5.14
N ALA A 263 -3.61 -8.60 5.45
CA ALA A 263 -5.03 -8.83 5.18
C ALA A 263 -5.30 -8.87 3.66
N ASP A 264 -4.68 -7.98 2.90
CA ASP A 264 -4.75 -7.92 1.45
C ASP A 264 -4.32 -9.24 0.79
N ALA A 265 -3.21 -9.81 1.26
CA ALA A 265 -2.71 -11.10 0.80
C ALA A 265 -3.69 -12.25 1.12
N LEU A 266 -4.30 -12.25 2.31
CA LEU A 266 -5.30 -13.25 2.70
C LEU A 266 -6.57 -13.13 1.84
N ILE A 267 -7.06 -11.90 1.62
CA ILE A 267 -8.23 -11.62 0.78
C ILE A 267 -7.98 -12.08 -0.65
N GLN A 268 -6.83 -11.70 -1.23
CA GLN A 268 -6.46 -12.11 -2.58
C GLN A 268 -6.43 -13.63 -2.70
N LEU A 269 -5.84 -14.31 -1.72
CA LEU A 269 -5.78 -15.76 -1.71
C LEU A 269 -7.17 -16.37 -1.63
N LEU A 270 -8.05 -15.90 -0.76
CA LEU A 270 -9.44 -16.38 -0.67
C LEU A 270 -10.16 -16.23 -2.02
N LEU A 271 -10.02 -15.08 -2.68
CA LEU A 271 -10.66 -14.81 -3.97
C LEU A 271 -10.15 -15.72 -5.10
N ASP A 272 -8.90 -16.19 -5.05
CA ASP A 272 -8.29 -17.03 -6.09
C ASP A 272 -8.41 -18.54 -5.81
N SER A 273 -8.75 -18.91 -4.58
CA SER A 273 -8.62 -20.29 -4.11
C SER A 273 -9.86 -21.16 -4.28
N PHE A 274 -10.96 -20.58 -4.75
CA PHE A 274 -12.18 -21.26 -5.17
C PHE A 274 -12.28 -21.29 -6.70
#